data_AF-A5FLJ1-F1
#
_entry.id   AF-A5FLJ1-F1
#
_cell.length_a   1.000
_cell.length_b   1.000
_cell.length_c   1.000
_cell.angle_alpha   90.00
_cell.angle_beta   90.00
_cell.angle_gamma   90.00
#
_symmetry.space_group_name_H-M   'P 1'
#
loop_
_entity.id
_entity.type
_entity.pdbx_description
1 polymer ?
#
loop_
_entity_poly.entity_id
_entity_poly.type
_entity_poly.pdbx_seq_one_letter_code
_entity_poly.pdbx_strand_id
1 'polypeptide(L)'
;MTTQIETIITNLEQYIQKAYETGDEYEFIDLAYEICDELEAMEDNFNAIEPLFELIERSPDIDYGCPGPLGSFMENHYKNGYEELLLKSIERKPTEYTLFLLHRLINDKNNSEHQKYLDLMKSISLNTAYPQNIIDNAKDSFTYFEQI
;
A
#
# COMPACT_ATOMS: atom_id res chain seq x y z
N MET A 1 8.75 -16.02 8.01
CA MET A 1 9.11 -15.54 6.67
C MET A 1 10.08 -16.54 6.06
N THR A 2 9.95 -16.87 4.77
CA THR A 2 10.89 -17.77 4.08
C THR A 2 12.12 -16.99 3.62
N THR A 3 13.26 -17.66 3.45
CA THR A 3 14.50 -17.05 2.96
C THR A 3 14.33 -16.39 1.57
N GLN A 4 13.39 -16.90 0.76
CA GLN A 4 13.11 -16.32 -0.56
C GLN A 4 12.37 -14.98 -0.44
N ILE A 5 11.35 -14.86 0.42
CA ILE A 5 10.68 -13.57 0.68
C ILE A 5 11.67 -12.56 1.25
N GLU A 6 12.54 -12.97 2.18
CA GLU A 6 13.60 -12.10 2.71
C GLU A 6 14.51 -11.55 1.61
N THR A 7 14.90 -12.40 0.66
CA THR A 7 15.71 -12.02 -0.49
C THR A 7 14.95 -11.02 -1.39
N ILE A 8 13.67 -11.27 -1.65
CA ILE A 8 12.83 -10.38 -2.46
C ILE A 8 12.71 -9.00 -1.81
N ILE A 9 12.40 -8.94 -0.52
CA ILE A 9 12.30 -7.67 0.21
C ILE A 9 13.64 -6.92 0.18
N THR A 10 14.76 -7.63 0.32
CA THR A 10 16.10 -7.04 0.21
C THR A 10 16.35 -6.45 -1.19
N ASN A 11 15.89 -7.11 -2.26
CA ASN A 11 16.03 -6.58 -3.62
C ASN A 11 15.19 -5.31 -3.82
N LEU A 12 13.94 -5.30 -3.33
CA LEU A 12 13.08 -4.11 -3.38
C LEU A 12 13.67 -2.94 -2.58
N GLU A 13 14.28 -3.20 -1.43
CA GLU A 13 15.03 -2.20 -0.66
C GLU A 13 16.19 -1.58 -1.46
N GLN A 14 16.90 -2.38 -2.26
CA GLN A 14 17.96 -1.87 -3.15
C GLN A 14 17.41 -0.99 -4.27
N TYR A 15 16.25 -1.33 -4.83
CA TYR A 15 15.62 -0.52 -5.87
C TYR A 15 15.15 0.83 -5.33
N ILE A 16 14.56 0.83 -4.14
CA ILE A 16 14.19 2.06 -3.43
C ILE A 16 15.43 2.91 -3.13
N GLN A 17 16.52 2.30 -2.64
CA GLN A 17 17.76 3.01 -2.37
C GLN A 17 18.32 3.65 -3.64
N LYS A 18 18.24 2.96 -4.78
CA LYS A 18 18.65 3.50 -6.07
C LYS A 18 17.80 4.71 -6.48
N ALA A 19 16.47 4.62 -6.35
CA ALA A 19 15.56 5.73 -6.61
C ALA A 19 15.89 6.97 -5.76
N TYR A 20 16.25 6.78 -4.48
CA TYR A 20 16.72 7.87 -3.63
C TYR A 20 18.06 8.46 -4.05
N GLU A 21 19.00 7.64 -4.52
CA GLU A 21 20.32 8.09 -5.00
C GLU A 21 20.24 8.89 -6.29
N THR A 22 19.34 8.51 -7.19
CA THR A 22 19.10 9.21 -8.46
C THR A 22 18.15 10.40 -8.30
N GLY A 23 17.34 10.42 -7.25
CA GLY A 23 16.28 11.39 -7.03
C GLY A 23 15.08 11.17 -7.97
N ASP A 24 14.95 9.97 -8.55
CA ASP A 24 13.89 9.59 -9.46
C ASP A 24 12.93 8.60 -8.76
N GLU A 25 11.83 9.12 -8.23
CA GLU A 25 10.82 8.35 -7.49
C GLU A 25 10.14 7.26 -8.34
N TYR A 26 10.18 7.37 -9.68
CA TYR A 26 9.55 6.43 -10.61
C TYR A 26 10.43 5.22 -10.92
N GLU A 27 11.74 5.30 -10.65
CA GLU A 27 12.73 4.25 -11.00
C GLU A 27 12.43 2.90 -10.34
N PHE A 28 11.70 2.92 -9.23
CA PHE A 28 11.26 1.71 -8.53
C PHE A 28 10.29 0.84 -9.36
N ILE A 29 9.38 1.47 -10.11
CA ILE A 29 8.20 0.80 -10.67
C ILE A 29 8.59 -0.29 -11.68
N ASP A 30 9.44 0.04 -12.65
CA ASP A 30 9.83 -0.90 -13.70
C ASP A 30 10.55 -2.13 -13.13
N LEU A 31 11.43 -1.92 -12.16
CA LEU A 31 12.18 -3.00 -11.49
C LEU A 31 11.28 -3.87 -10.62
N ALA A 32 10.24 -3.29 -10.03
CA ALA A 32 9.31 -4.02 -9.18
C ALA A 32 8.40 -4.97 -9.97
N TYR A 33 8.17 -4.78 -11.27
CA TYR A 33 7.41 -5.73 -12.10
C TYR A 33 8.09 -7.10 -12.16
N GLU A 34 9.39 -7.14 -12.43
CA GLU A 34 10.14 -8.41 -12.53
C GLU A 34 10.11 -9.19 -11.20
N ILE A 35 10.23 -8.48 -10.08
CA ILE A 35 10.16 -9.09 -8.74
C ILE A 35 8.75 -9.57 -8.39
N CYS A 36 7.71 -8.89 -8.85
CA CYS A 36 6.33 -9.33 -8.60
C CYS A 36 6.01 -10.64 -9.31
N ASP A 37 6.52 -10.87 -10.53
CA ASP A 37 6.37 -12.16 -11.21
C ASP A 37 7.00 -13.32 -10.39
N GLU A 38 8.14 -13.06 -9.74
CA GLU A 38 8.77 -14.04 -8.84
C GLU A 38 7.93 -14.29 -7.57
N LEU A 39 7.36 -13.23 -6.98
CA LEU A 39 6.45 -13.36 -5.83
C LEU A 39 5.20 -14.16 -6.19
N GLU A 40 4.57 -13.87 -7.32
CA GLU A 40 3.33 -14.54 -7.75
C GLU A 40 3.53 -16.05 -7.97
N ALA A 41 4.72 -16.47 -8.38
CA ALA A 41 5.06 -17.88 -8.59
C ALA A 41 5.25 -18.68 -7.28
N MET A 42 5.34 -18.03 -6.12
CA MET A 42 5.53 -18.69 -4.83
C MET A 42 4.22 -19.21 -4.23
N GLU A 43 4.22 -20.44 -3.70
CA GLU A 43 3.04 -21.01 -3.03
C GLU A 43 2.64 -20.26 -1.75
N ASP A 44 3.60 -19.65 -1.05
CA ASP A 44 3.40 -18.95 0.22
C ASP A 44 3.50 -17.42 0.08
N ASN A 45 3.23 -16.89 -1.12
CA ASN A 45 3.38 -15.48 -1.47
C ASN A 45 2.59 -14.50 -0.58
N PHE A 46 1.48 -14.92 0.03
CA PHE A 46 0.74 -14.12 1.01
C PHE A 46 1.62 -13.66 2.18
N ASN A 47 2.65 -14.44 2.55
CA ASN A 47 3.58 -14.07 3.62
C ASN A 47 4.43 -12.82 3.29
N ALA A 48 4.43 -12.36 2.03
CA ALA A 48 5.14 -11.15 1.61
C ALA A 48 4.34 -9.87 1.85
N ILE A 49 3.02 -9.94 2.04
CA ILE A 49 2.15 -8.75 2.13
C ILE A 49 2.54 -7.84 3.31
N GLU A 50 2.72 -8.41 4.50
CA GLU A 50 3.10 -7.61 5.67
C GLU A 50 4.50 -6.99 5.53
N PRO A 51 5.56 -7.73 5.13
CA PRO A 51 6.86 -7.13 4.82
C PRO A 51 6.83 -6.04 3.75
N LEU A 52 6.00 -6.18 2.71
CA LEU A 52 5.83 -5.15 1.68
C LEU A 52 5.21 -3.86 2.26
N PHE A 53 4.21 -3.99 3.13
CA PHE A 53 3.65 -2.82 3.82
C PHE A 53 4.68 -2.16 4.75
N GLU A 54 5.44 -2.95 5.51
CA GLU A 54 6.51 -2.40 6.35
C GLU A 54 7.59 -1.68 5.52
N LEU A 55 7.84 -2.13 4.29
CA LEU A 55 8.74 -1.46 3.34
C LEU A 55 8.16 -0.11 2.89
N ILE A 56 6.89 -0.08 2.47
CA ILE A 56 6.17 1.14 2.07
C ILE A 56 6.14 2.16 3.22
N GLU A 57 5.91 1.70 4.45
CA GLU A 57 5.94 2.55 5.65
C GLU A 57 7.31 3.22 5.85
N ARG A 58 8.41 2.53 5.54
CA ARG A 58 9.78 3.06 5.65
C ARG A 58 10.15 4.01 4.50
N SER A 59 9.45 3.92 3.37
CA SER A 59 9.80 4.63 2.14
C SER A 59 8.61 5.38 1.51
N PRO A 60 7.94 6.28 2.25
CA PRO A 60 6.68 6.88 1.85
C PRO A 60 6.78 7.83 0.63
N ASP A 61 8.00 8.27 0.28
CA ASP A 61 8.25 9.23 -0.80
C ASP A 61 8.55 8.56 -2.16
N ILE A 62 8.46 7.23 -2.25
CA ILE A 62 8.62 6.49 -3.50
C ILE A 62 7.27 6.39 -4.22
N ASP A 63 7.27 6.53 -5.55
CA ASP A 63 6.11 6.22 -6.36
C ASP A 63 6.03 4.69 -6.58
N TYR A 64 5.02 4.07 -5.98
CA TYR A 64 4.73 2.64 -6.12
C TYR A 64 3.75 2.33 -7.26
N GLY A 65 3.31 3.36 -7.99
CA GLY A 65 2.29 3.33 -9.04
C GLY A 65 0.87 3.52 -8.50
N CYS A 66 -0.12 3.41 -9.39
CA CYS A 66 -1.54 3.55 -9.06
C CYS A 66 -2.39 2.49 -9.79
N PRO A 67 -2.43 1.21 -9.33
CA PRO A 67 -1.79 0.65 -8.13
C PRO A 67 -0.34 0.20 -8.33
N GLY A 68 0.13 0.07 -9.58
CA GLY A 68 1.48 -0.42 -9.88
C GLY A 68 1.68 -1.91 -9.57
N PRO A 69 2.92 -2.41 -9.69
CA PRO A 69 3.23 -3.84 -9.56
C PRO A 69 2.93 -4.37 -8.15
N LEU A 70 3.41 -3.69 -7.10
CA LEU A 70 3.16 -4.12 -5.72
C LEU A 70 1.68 -4.13 -5.38
N GLY A 71 0.94 -3.07 -5.75
CA GLY A 71 -0.48 -2.98 -5.46
C GLY A 71 -1.29 -4.04 -6.20
N SER A 72 -0.93 -4.34 -7.46
CA SER A 72 -1.55 -5.43 -8.23
C SER A 72 -1.30 -6.78 -7.57
N PHE A 73 -0.06 -7.06 -7.18
CA PHE A 73 0.30 -8.28 -6.44
C PHE A 73 -0.52 -8.40 -5.14
N MET A 74 -0.54 -7.35 -4.32
CA MET A 74 -1.24 -7.40 -3.03
C MET A 74 -2.77 -7.54 -3.20
N GLU A 75 -3.36 -6.89 -4.21
CA GLU A 75 -4.79 -6.97 -4.51
C GLU A 75 -5.23 -8.36 -5.01
N ASN A 76 -4.32 -9.20 -5.52
CA ASN A 76 -4.64 -10.61 -5.81
C ASN A 76 -5.08 -11.38 -4.55
N HIS A 77 -4.75 -10.87 -3.36
CA HIS A 77 -5.17 -11.42 -2.06
C HIS A 77 -6.40 -10.73 -1.47
N TYR A 78 -7.13 -9.93 -2.24
CA TYR A 78 -8.40 -9.34 -1.82
C TYR A 78 -9.39 -10.43 -1.38
N LYS A 79 -10.08 -10.20 -0.25
CA LYS A 79 -10.94 -11.17 0.47
C LYS A 79 -10.21 -12.39 1.03
N ASN A 80 -8.87 -12.35 1.08
CA ASN A 80 -8.03 -13.42 1.59
C ASN A 80 -6.98 -12.92 2.61
N GLY A 81 -7.24 -11.82 3.32
CA GLY A 81 -6.42 -11.36 4.44
C GLY A 81 -5.57 -10.11 4.17
N TYR A 82 -5.52 -9.64 2.92
CA TYR A 82 -4.77 -8.45 2.53
C TYR A 82 -5.33 -7.19 3.20
N GLU A 83 -6.66 -7.08 3.27
CA GLU A 83 -7.34 -5.91 3.82
C GLU A 83 -6.95 -5.68 5.28
N GLU A 84 -6.90 -6.74 6.10
CA GLU A 84 -6.50 -6.67 7.49
C GLU A 84 -5.05 -6.19 7.66
N LEU A 85 -4.16 -6.58 6.75
CA LEU A 85 -2.76 -6.14 6.76
C LEU A 85 -2.62 -4.68 6.31
N LEU A 86 -3.40 -4.24 5.32
CA LEU A 86 -3.47 -2.84 4.91
C LEU A 86 -3.93 -1.96 6.08
N LEU A 87 -4.98 -2.35 6.80
CA LEU A 87 -5.48 -1.58 7.95
C LEU A 87 -4.43 -1.47 9.06
N LYS A 88 -3.70 -2.57 9.35
CA LYS A 88 -2.59 -2.54 10.32
C LYS A 88 -1.45 -1.62 9.87
N SER A 89 -1.14 -1.61 8.57
CA SER A 89 -0.13 -0.71 8.02
C SER A 89 -0.53 0.75 8.22
N ILE A 90 -1.78 1.09 7.88
CA ILE A 90 -2.34 2.43 8.07
C ILE A 90 -2.36 2.84 9.55
N GLU A 91 -2.67 1.90 10.46
CA GLU A 91 -2.62 2.14 11.90
C GLU A 91 -1.19 2.49 12.38
N ARG A 92 -0.18 1.78 11.86
CA ARG A 92 1.23 2.04 12.18
C ARG A 92 1.71 3.37 11.60
N LYS A 93 1.51 3.59 10.30
CA LYS A 93 1.94 4.80 9.59
C LYS A 93 1.17 4.94 8.27
N PRO A 94 0.15 5.81 8.19
CA PRO A 94 -0.51 6.09 6.93
C PRO A 94 0.45 6.78 5.97
N THR A 95 0.51 6.27 4.73
CA THR A 95 1.21 6.86 3.58
C THR A 95 0.19 7.18 2.49
N GLU A 96 0.52 8.08 1.56
CA GLU A 96 -0.36 8.39 0.43
C GLU A 96 -0.74 7.13 -0.36
N TYR A 97 0.22 6.23 -0.56
CA TYR A 97 -0.01 4.96 -1.25
C TYR A 97 -0.96 4.02 -0.49
N THR A 98 -0.79 3.87 0.83
CA THR A 98 -1.73 3.04 1.64
C THR A 98 -3.14 3.64 1.67
N LEU A 99 -3.28 4.97 1.66
CA LEU A 99 -4.59 5.63 1.55
C LEU A 99 -5.21 5.44 0.17
N PHE A 100 -4.42 5.44 -0.89
CA PHE A 100 -4.88 5.09 -2.24
C PHE A 100 -5.42 3.65 -2.29
N LEU A 101 -4.73 2.70 -1.67
CA LEU A 101 -5.21 1.31 -1.57
C LEU A 101 -6.49 1.21 -0.74
N LEU A 102 -6.61 1.97 0.35
CA LEU A 102 -7.84 2.03 1.15
C LEU A 102 -9.00 2.63 0.35
N HIS A 103 -8.76 3.68 -0.43
CA HIS A 103 -9.74 4.26 -1.35
C HIS A 103 -10.26 3.20 -2.33
N ARG A 104 -9.38 2.34 -2.85
CA ARG A 104 -9.77 1.23 -3.74
C ARG A 104 -10.64 0.19 -3.04
N LEU A 105 -10.38 -0.13 -1.78
CA LEU A 105 -11.28 -0.99 -0.98
C LEU A 105 -12.67 -0.36 -0.80
N ILE A 106 -12.73 0.96 -0.56
CA ILE A 106 -14.01 1.69 -0.42
C ILE A 106 -14.81 1.68 -1.72
N ASN A 107 -14.16 1.63 -2.90
CA ASN A 107 -14.88 1.53 -4.17
C ASN A 107 -15.76 0.28 -4.30
N ASP A 108 -15.46 -0.82 -3.58
CA ASP A 108 -16.36 -1.97 -3.49
C ASP A 108 -17.48 -1.71 -2.46
N LYS A 109 -18.57 -1.08 -2.91
CA LYS A 109 -19.77 -0.81 -2.09
C LYS A 109 -20.44 -2.08 -1.52
N ASN A 110 -20.10 -3.27 -2.05
CA ASN A 110 -20.63 -4.54 -1.56
C ASN A 110 -19.72 -5.21 -0.53
N ASN A 111 -18.56 -4.64 -0.22
CA ASN A 111 -17.69 -5.16 0.83
C ASN A 111 -18.40 -5.01 2.19
N SER A 112 -18.45 -6.08 2.99
CA SER A 112 -19.10 -6.06 4.31
C SER A 112 -18.43 -5.09 5.29
N GLU A 113 -17.14 -4.81 5.10
CA GLU A 113 -16.34 -3.88 5.90
C GLU A 113 -16.31 -2.46 5.30
N HIS A 114 -17.08 -2.18 4.23
CA HIS A 114 -17.08 -0.90 3.54
C HIS A 114 -17.24 0.31 4.48
N GLN A 115 -18.18 0.23 5.44
CA GLN A 115 -18.38 1.33 6.40
C GLN A 115 -17.16 1.54 7.31
N LYS A 116 -16.48 0.46 7.72
CA LYS A 116 -15.26 0.53 8.54
C LYS A 116 -14.14 1.23 7.78
N TYR A 117 -14.01 0.98 6.47
CA TYR A 117 -13.01 1.67 5.63
C TYR A 117 -13.31 3.16 5.50
N LEU A 118 -14.58 3.54 5.30
CA LEU A 118 -15.00 4.94 5.30
C LEU A 118 -14.74 5.63 6.64
N ASP A 119 -15.09 4.97 7.75
CA ASP A 119 -14.89 5.52 9.09
C ASP A 119 -13.40 5.71 9.40
N LEU A 120 -12.54 4.78 8.96
CA LEU A 120 -11.09 4.93 9.07
C LEU A 120 -10.60 6.13 8.25
N MET A 121 -10.98 6.24 6.98
CA MET A 121 -10.62 7.39 6.12
C MET A 121 -11.05 8.72 6.75
N LYS A 122 -12.27 8.78 7.30
CA LYS A 122 -12.78 9.93 8.05
C LYS A 122 -11.97 10.24 9.30
N SER A 123 -11.58 9.22 10.05
CA SER A 123 -10.80 9.42 11.28
C SER A 123 -9.43 10.03 10.98
N ILE A 124 -8.79 9.61 9.88
CA ILE A 124 -7.49 10.14 9.42
C ILE A 124 -7.64 11.60 8.97
N SER A 125 -8.69 11.92 8.21
CA SER A 125 -8.93 13.29 7.72
C SER A 125 -9.25 14.33 8.80
N LEU A 126 -9.57 13.88 10.02
CA LEU A 126 -9.84 14.73 11.17
C LEU A 126 -8.68 14.75 12.19
N ASN A 127 -7.69 13.88 12.03
CA ASN A 127 -6.61 13.72 12.98
C ASN A 127 -5.43 14.65 12.65
N THR A 128 -5.35 15.76 13.37
CA THR A 128 -4.29 16.78 13.21
C THR A 128 -2.89 16.32 13.65
N ALA A 129 -2.74 15.09 14.15
CA ALA A 129 -1.44 14.51 14.45
C ALA A 129 -0.71 13.99 13.19
N TYR A 130 -1.43 13.74 12.10
CA TYR A 130 -0.83 13.28 10.85
C TYR A 130 -0.24 14.45 10.03
N PRO A 131 0.70 14.16 9.12
CA PRO A 131 1.17 15.14 8.14
C PRO A 131 0.02 15.72 7.31
N GLN A 132 0.13 16.99 6.92
CA GLN A 132 -0.95 17.70 6.23
C GLN A 132 -1.35 17.03 4.90
N ASN A 133 -0.39 16.52 4.13
CA ASN A 133 -0.66 15.81 2.88
C ASN A 133 -1.50 14.53 3.10
N ILE A 134 -1.26 13.80 4.19
CA ILE A 134 -2.04 12.62 4.57
C ILE A 134 -3.46 13.01 4.97
N ILE A 135 -3.61 14.09 5.76
CA ILE A 135 -4.93 14.61 6.17
C ILE A 135 -5.74 15.03 4.93
N ASP A 136 -5.11 15.79 4.03
CA ASP A 136 -5.76 16.30 2.81
C ASP A 136 -6.14 15.15 1.87
N ASN A 137 -5.24 14.20 1.62
CA ASN A 137 -5.53 13.01 0.81
C ASN A 137 -6.72 12.21 1.38
N ALA A 138 -6.73 11.96 2.69
CA ALA A 138 -7.84 11.27 3.34
C ALA A 138 -9.15 12.06 3.25
N LYS A 139 -9.08 13.39 3.37
CA LYS A 139 -10.24 14.28 3.29
C LYS A 139 -10.83 14.30 1.88
N ASP A 140 -9.99 14.40 0.86
CA ASP A 140 -10.40 14.40 -0.55
C ASP A 140 -11.07 13.07 -0.90
N SER A 141 -10.46 11.96 -0.48
CA SER A 141 -11.01 10.62 -0.66
C SER A 141 -12.34 10.42 0.06
N PHE A 142 -12.44 10.80 1.33
CA PHE A 142 -13.69 10.70 2.11
C PHE A 142 -14.81 11.55 1.49
N THR A 143 -14.50 12.80 1.12
CA THR A 143 -15.46 13.74 0.52
C THR A 143 -15.98 13.23 -0.83
N TYR A 144 -15.13 12.56 -1.62
CA TYR A 144 -15.54 11.91 -2.87
C TYR A 144 -16.66 10.88 -2.64
N PHE A 145 -16.51 10.03 -1.61
CA PHE A 145 -17.49 8.98 -1.32
C PHE A 145 -18.77 9.49 -0.64
N GLU A 146 -18.75 10.64 0.05
CA GLU A 146 -19.98 11.25 0.58
C GLU A 146 -20.93 11.75 -0.52
N GLN A 147 -20.44 11.92 -1.76
CA GLN A 147 -21.20 12.48 -2.87
C GLN A 147 -21.85 11.44 -3.80
N ILE A 148 -21.54 10.13 -3.66
CA ILE A 148 -21.91 9.08 -4.63
C ILE A 148 -22.62 7.86 -4.02
#